data_AF-A0A536YDK1-F1
#
_entry.id   AF-A0A536YDK1-F1
#
_cell.length_a   1.000
_cell.length_b   1.000
_cell.length_c   1.000
_cell.angle_alpha   90.00
_cell.angle_beta   90.00
_cell.angle_gamma   90.00
#
_symmetry.space_group_name_H-M   'P 1'
#
loop_
_entity.id
_entity.type
_entity.pdbx_description
1 polymer ?
#
loop_
_entity_poly.entity_id
_entity_poly.type
_entity_poly.pdbx_seq_one_letter_code
_entity_poly.pdbx_strand_id
1 'polypeptide(L)'
;MDPAEAFEFSLYGARLRAAQPELVARVCAALDHAVTWSEDDVSMTRDAADDVALAMALRRLRQRVLLTTLLRDLTGRADLAEVCTTTTRLAEVAIDAAVNLHHRRLAQVHGEPIGADSGQPQRLVVVGMGKLGGGELNVSSDVDLVFVYPEDGTTAGPKPLANQEFFDRLGRRVIAALADVTADGFVFRVDMRLRPYGDSGPLSGSFAALEQYLVTQGRTWERYAWLKARPLTGERRDELEELIAPFVFRKYLDYDAYAGLRDVHHQIREQGRRKDYARNIKLGPGGIREIEFIVQALQLVRGGREPALRLRGTLPALAA
;
A
#
# COMPACT_ATOMS: atom_id res chain seq x y z
N MET A 1 -2.68 31.76 4.69
CA MET A 1 -1.51 31.57 5.56
C MET A 1 -0.26 31.70 4.70
N ASP A 2 0.72 32.47 5.16
CA ASP A 2 2.04 32.58 4.52
C ASP A 2 2.77 31.22 4.69
N PRO A 3 3.46 30.68 3.65
CA PRO A 3 4.33 29.51 3.81
C PRO A 3 5.31 29.59 4.98
N ALA A 4 5.78 30.78 5.36
CA ALA A 4 6.65 30.97 6.53
C ALA A 4 5.97 30.58 7.85
N GLU A 5 4.68 30.95 8.00
CA GLU A 5 3.84 30.63 9.16
C GLU A 5 3.47 29.14 9.21
N ALA A 6 3.29 28.50 8.04
CA ALA A 6 2.95 27.07 7.95
C ALA A 6 3.99 26.17 8.65
N PHE A 7 5.26 26.58 8.69
CA PHE A 7 6.31 25.84 9.38
C PHE A 7 6.13 25.80 10.90
N GLU A 8 5.41 26.75 11.51
CA GLU A 8 5.15 26.75 12.95
C GLU A 8 4.18 25.63 13.35
N PHE A 9 3.34 25.18 12.42
CA PHE A 9 2.36 24.12 12.62
C PHE A 9 2.92 22.72 12.28
N SER A 10 4.19 22.61 11.87
CA SER A 10 4.79 21.32 11.49
C SER A 10 6.23 21.19 11.97
N LEU A 11 6.43 20.34 12.98
CA LEU A 11 7.77 19.95 13.43
C LEU A 11 8.59 19.29 12.31
N TYR A 12 7.93 18.55 11.41
CA TYR A 12 8.57 17.94 10.25
C TYR A 12 9.10 19.00 9.28
N GLY A 13 8.24 19.96 8.91
CA GLY A 13 8.61 21.06 8.03
C GLY A 13 9.71 21.93 8.65
N ALA A 14 9.60 22.26 9.93
CA ALA A 14 10.59 23.07 10.65
C ALA A 14 11.98 22.43 10.66
N ARG A 15 12.06 21.10 10.85
CA ARG A 15 13.31 20.34 10.77
C ARG A 15 13.91 20.37 9.36
N LEU A 16 13.10 20.17 8.32
CA LEU A 16 13.56 20.25 6.93
C LEU A 16 14.03 21.66 6.56
N ARG A 17 13.35 22.71 7.06
CA ARG A 17 13.77 24.10 6.87
C ARG A 17 15.15 24.37 7.44
N ALA A 18 15.46 23.82 8.61
CA ALA A 18 16.78 23.96 9.23
C ALA A 18 17.85 23.13 8.51
N ALA A 19 17.52 21.91 8.07
CA ALA A 19 18.49 20.97 7.50
C ALA A 19 18.74 21.16 5.99
N GLN A 20 17.73 21.61 5.23
CA GLN A 20 17.74 21.65 3.76
C GLN A 20 17.06 22.93 3.21
N PRO A 21 17.66 24.12 3.44
CA PRO A 21 17.06 25.39 3.03
C PRO A 21 16.84 25.51 1.51
N GLU A 22 17.71 24.92 0.70
CA GLU A 22 17.56 24.92 -0.77
C GLU A 22 16.34 24.12 -1.23
N LEU A 23 16.07 22.96 -0.60
CA LEU A 23 14.87 22.18 -0.88
C LEU A 23 13.62 23.00 -0.55
N VAL A 24 13.62 23.65 0.61
CA VAL A 24 12.50 24.51 1.03
C VAL A 24 12.28 25.66 0.05
N ALA A 25 13.34 26.35 -0.37
CA ALA A 25 13.24 27.43 -1.35
C ALA A 25 12.61 26.95 -2.67
N ARG A 26 13.05 25.80 -3.20
CA ARG A 26 12.46 25.20 -4.40
C ARG A 26 10.98 24.84 -4.22
N VAL A 27 10.61 24.24 -3.09
CA VAL A 27 9.21 23.87 -2.82
C VAL A 27 8.34 25.12 -2.68
N CYS A 28 8.78 26.14 -1.95
CA CYS A 28 8.05 27.40 -1.81
C CYS A 28 7.84 28.09 -3.17
N ALA A 29 8.85 28.07 -4.04
CA ALA A 29 8.75 28.64 -5.38
C ALA A 29 7.74 27.93 -6.29
N ALA A 30 7.46 26.64 -6.04
CA ALA A 30 6.51 25.82 -6.81
C ALA A 30 5.17 25.59 -6.08
N LEU A 31 4.91 26.29 -4.98
CA LEU A 31 3.84 25.93 -4.04
C LEU A 31 2.43 26.04 -4.63
N ASP A 32 2.23 26.88 -5.64
CA ASP A 32 0.93 27.05 -6.30
C ASP A 32 0.59 25.88 -7.24
N HIS A 33 1.49 24.92 -7.42
CA HIS A 33 1.26 23.72 -8.22
C HIS A 33 1.29 22.47 -7.34
N ALA A 34 0.41 21.52 -7.64
CA ALA A 34 0.46 20.19 -7.03
C ALA A 34 1.80 19.52 -7.35
N VAL A 35 2.15 18.48 -6.57
CA VAL A 35 3.38 17.72 -6.81
C VAL A 35 3.43 17.23 -8.25
N THR A 36 4.38 17.75 -9.01
CA THR A 36 4.70 17.24 -10.34
C THR A 36 5.49 15.94 -10.19
N TRP A 37 4.97 14.88 -10.78
CA TRP A 37 5.67 13.61 -10.93
C TRP A 37 6.46 13.65 -12.23
N SER A 38 7.46 14.53 -12.28
CA SER A 38 8.31 14.68 -13.46
C SER A 38 8.97 13.34 -13.82
N GLU A 39 9.28 13.13 -15.10
CA GLU A 39 10.09 11.96 -15.51
C GLU A 39 11.40 11.90 -14.73
N ASP A 40 11.98 13.06 -14.38
CA ASP A 40 13.22 13.16 -13.59
C ASP A 40 13.08 12.63 -12.16
N ASP A 41 11.97 12.90 -11.49
CA ASP A 41 11.72 12.42 -10.12
C ASP A 41 11.54 10.89 -10.08
N VAL A 42 10.92 10.34 -11.12
CA VAL A 42 10.70 8.89 -11.26
C VAL A 42 11.98 8.21 -11.76
N SER A 43 12.71 8.82 -12.69
CA SER A 43 13.95 8.28 -13.27
C SER A 43 15.05 8.15 -12.22
N MET A 44 15.23 9.14 -11.33
CA MET A 44 16.23 9.05 -10.25
C MET A 44 16.03 7.82 -9.34
N THR A 45 14.78 7.39 -9.14
CA THR A 45 14.49 6.19 -8.34
C THR A 45 14.55 4.90 -9.18
N ARG A 46 14.09 4.95 -10.43
CA ARG A 46 14.08 3.81 -11.37
C ARG A 46 15.48 3.40 -11.82
N ASP A 47 16.34 4.39 -12.03
CA ASP A 47 17.69 4.24 -12.58
C ASP A 47 18.76 4.18 -11.49
N ALA A 48 18.34 4.02 -10.22
CA ALA A 48 19.25 3.77 -9.12
C ALA A 48 20.13 2.53 -9.42
N ALA A 49 21.45 2.72 -9.34
CA ALA A 49 22.42 1.68 -9.70
C ALA A 49 22.50 0.56 -8.66
N ASP A 50 22.26 0.89 -7.38
CA ASP A 50 22.38 -0.01 -6.25
C ASP A 50 21.45 0.36 -5.09
N ASP A 51 21.48 -0.46 -4.05
CA ASP A 51 20.61 -0.36 -2.87
C ASP A 51 20.83 0.98 -2.12
N VAL A 52 22.05 1.51 -2.11
CA VAL A 52 22.38 2.78 -1.43
C VAL A 52 21.82 3.96 -2.22
N ALA A 53 22.05 3.97 -3.54
CA ALA A 53 21.51 4.98 -4.44
C ALA A 53 19.98 5.02 -4.38
N LEU A 54 19.33 3.85 -4.39
CA LEU A 54 17.87 3.75 -4.25
C LEU A 54 17.40 4.29 -2.90
N ALA A 55 18.03 3.86 -1.80
CA ALA A 55 17.66 4.29 -0.46
C ALA A 55 17.72 5.82 -0.30
N MET A 56 18.77 6.46 -0.84
CA MET A 56 18.91 7.91 -0.85
C MET A 56 17.88 8.59 -1.74
N ALA A 57 17.68 8.09 -2.97
CA ALA A 57 16.72 8.66 -3.92
C ALA A 57 15.29 8.65 -3.38
N LEU A 58 14.85 7.52 -2.81
CA LEU A 58 13.51 7.39 -2.24
C LEU A 58 13.26 8.34 -1.05
N ARG A 59 14.26 8.55 -0.19
CA ARG A 59 14.13 9.44 0.97
C ARG A 59 14.12 10.91 0.57
N ARG A 60 14.94 11.30 -0.40
CA ARG A 60 14.90 12.64 -1.01
C ARG A 60 13.55 12.90 -1.69
N LEU A 61 13.05 11.93 -2.46
CA LEU A 61 11.73 12.00 -3.07
C LEU A 61 10.64 12.19 -2.01
N ARG A 62 10.62 11.36 -0.96
CA ARG A 62 9.68 11.51 0.15
C ARG A 62 9.76 12.88 0.81
N GLN A 63 10.96 13.37 1.11
CA GLN A 63 11.14 14.68 1.75
C GLN A 63 10.55 15.80 0.90
N ARG A 64 10.84 15.82 -0.40
CA ARG A 64 10.27 16.80 -1.34
C ARG A 64 8.76 16.70 -1.42
N VAL A 65 8.23 15.50 -1.65
CA VAL A 65 6.79 15.26 -1.84
C VAL A 65 6.02 15.61 -0.57
N LEU A 66 6.42 15.08 0.60
CA LEU A 66 5.72 15.37 1.85
C LEU A 66 5.82 16.84 2.26
N LEU A 67 6.97 17.49 2.07
CA LEU A 67 7.08 18.92 2.35
C LEU A 67 6.12 19.74 1.47
N THR A 68 6.07 19.43 0.18
CA THR A 68 5.17 20.10 -0.76
C THR A 68 3.71 19.89 -0.38
N THR A 69 3.31 18.63 -0.16
CA THR A 69 1.95 18.27 0.27
C THR A 69 1.57 18.95 1.58
N LEU A 70 2.46 18.94 2.57
CA LEU A 70 2.22 19.54 3.89
C LEU A 70 2.04 21.06 3.80
N LEU A 71 2.90 21.76 3.05
CA LEU A 71 2.78 23.22 2.91
C LEU A 71 1.52 23.60 2.12
N ARG A 72 1.15 22.81 1.11
CA ARG A 72 -0.09 23.07 0.36
C ARG A 72 -1.33 22.83 1.23
N ASP A 73 -1.36 21.76 2.02
CA ASP A 73 -2.44 21.48 2.97
C ASP A 73 -2.58 22.59 4.03
N LEU A 74 -1.49 22.91 4.74
CA LEU A 74 -1.50 23.95 5.80
C LEU A 74 -1.83 25.36 5.28
N THR A 75 -1.51 25.65 4.02
CA THR A 75 -1.83 26.95 3.41
C THR A 75 -3.18 26.98 2.67
N GLY A 76 -3.94 25.87 2.68
CA GLY A 76 -5.26 25.76 2.05
C GLY A 76 -5.22 25.66 0.52
N ARG A 77 -4.08 25.27 -0.07
CA ARG A 77 -3.88 25.10 -1.51
C ARG A 77 -4.16 23.68 -2.01
N ALA A 78 -4.13 22.69 -1.12
CA ALA A 78 -4.47 21.31 -1.40
C ALA A 78 -5.68 20.89 -0.56
N ASP A 79 -6.57 20.10 -1.14
CA ASP A 79 -7.64 19.45 -0.40
C ASP A 79 -7.23 18.04 0.06
N LEU A 80 -8.11 17.37 0.80
CA LEU A 80 -7.87 16.01 1.28
C LEU A 80 -7.63 15.02 0.12
N ALA A 81 -8.30 15.20 -1.01
CA ALA A 81 -8.16 14.31 -2.16
C ALA A 81 -6.76 14.42 -2.77
N GLU A 82 -6.22 15.64 -2.90
CA GLU A 82 -4.85 15.87 -3.35
C GLU A 82 -3.84 15.27 -2.36
N VAL A 83 -4.01 15.48 -1.05
CA VAL A 83 -3.11 14.91 -0.02
C VAL A 83 -3.09 13.39 -0.11
N CYS A 84 -4.27 12.76 -0.20
CA CYS A 84 -4.41 11.31 -0.30
C CYS A 84 -3.82 10.75 -1.58
N THR A 85 -4.14 11.37 -2.72
CA THR A 85 -3.65 10.92 -4.03
C THR A 85 -2.13 11.07 -4.12
N THR A 86 -1.58 12.18 -3.62
CA THR A 86 -0.14 12.44 -3.66
C THR A 86 0.63 11.47 -2.75
N THR A 87 0.13 11.19 -1.55
CA THR A 87 0.76 10.23 -0.63
C THR A 87 0.67 8.80 -1.15
N THR A 88 -0.50 8.41 -1.69
CA THR A 88 -0.68 7.13 -2.38
C THR A 88 0.32 6.98 -3.52
N ARG A 89 0.44 8.01 -4.37
CA ARG A 89 1.34 7.97 -5.52
C ARG A 89 2.81 7.87 -5.11
N LEU A 90 3.21 8.51 -4.00
CA LEU A 90 4.56 8.35 -3.44
C LEU A 90 4.85 6.89 -3.06
N ALA A 91 3.88 6.22 -2.42
CA ALA A 91 4.02 4.81 -2.06
C ALA A 91 4.14 3.93 -3.30
N GLU A 92 3.33 4.14 -4.33
CA GLU A 92 3.39 3.39 -5.59
C GLU A 92 4.75 3.54 -6.28
N VAL A 93 5.26 4.77 -6.43
CA VAL A 93 6.57 5.02 -7.05
C VAL A 93 7.69 4.36 -6.26
N ALA A 94 7.65 4.45 -4.93
CA ALA A 94 8.66 3.85 -4.08
C ALA A 94 8.66 2.32 -4.14
N ILE A 95 7.48 1.71 -4.13
CA ILE A 95 7.30 0.26 -4.25
C ILE A 95 7.80 -0.22 -5.62
N ASP A 96 7.40 0.44 -6.70
CA ASP A 96 7.79 0.08 -8.07
C ASP A 96 9.31 0.15 -8.26
N ALA A 97 9.95 1.24 -7.83
CA ALA A 97 11.40 1.39 -7.91
C ALA A 97 12.15 0.31 -7.12
N ALA A 98 11.69 -0.02 -5.91
CA ALA A 98 12.29 -1.05 -5.07
C ALA A 98 12.14 -2.45 -5.68
N VAL A 99 10.95 -2.79 -6.17
CA VAL A 99 10.70 -4.07 -6.85
C VAL A 99 11.61 -4.20 -8.07
N ASN A 100 11.65 -3.18 -8.93
CA ASN A 100 12.40 -3.22 -10.19
C ASN A 100 13.91 -3.35 -9.97
N LEU A 101 14.50 -2.58 -9.05
CA LEU A 101 15.93 -2.69 -8.77
C LEU A 101 16.27 -4.08 -8.20
N HIS A 102 15.58 -4.49 -7.13
CA HIS A 102 15.96 -5.70 -6.42
C HIS A 102 15.64 -6.97 -7.22
N HIS A 103 14.60 -6.96 -8.06
CA HIS A 103 14.34 -8.04 -9.02
C HIS A 103 15.51 -8.20 -9.97
N ARG A 104 15.92 -7.11 -10.66
CA ARG A 104 17.06 -7.14 -11.60
C ARG A 104 18.32 -7.69 -10.93
N ARG A 105 18.64 -7.24 -9.71
CA ARG A 105 19.84 -7.70 -8.98
C ARG A 105 19.77 -9.18 -8.58
N LEU A 106 18.60 -9.67 -8.16
CA LEU A 106 18.44 -11.09 -7.84
C LEU A 106 18.50 -11.94 -9.11
N ALA A 107 17.87 -11.49 -10.20
CA ALA A 107 17.88 -12.18 -11.49
C ALA A 107 19.28 -12.28 -12.11
N GLN A 108 20.16 -11.28 -11.90
CA GLN A 108 21.57 -11.37 -12.30
C GLN A 108 22.33 -12.53 -11.64
N VAL A 109 21.94 -12.94 -10.43
CA VAL A 109 22.61 -14.00 -9.67
C VAL A 109 21.93 -15.35 -9.88
N HIS A 110 20.60 -15.37 -9.86
CA HIS A 110 19.79 -16.59 -9.79
C HIS A 110 19.10 -16.91 -11.12
N GLY A 111 19.14 -16.02 -12.10
CA GLY A 111 18.33 -16.07 -13.32
C GLY A 111 16.90 -15.56 -13.08
N GLU A 112 16.16 -15.44 -14.17
CA GLU A 112 14.74 -15.05 -14.12
C GLU A 112 13.89 -16.19 -13.50
N PRO A 113 12.97 -15.92 -12.56
CA PRO A 113 11.94 -16.86 -12.14
C PRO A 113 11.07 -17.31 -13.30
N ILE A 114 10.99 -18.62 -13.55
CA ILE A 114 10.17 -19.21 -14.62
C ILE A 114 9.04 -20.02 -13.99
N GLY A 115 7.82 -19.87 -14.51
CA GLY A 115 6.65 -20.64 -14.08
C GLY A 115 6.77 -22.10 -14.53
N ALA A 116 6.43 -23.03 -13.65
CA ALA A 116 6.51 -24.47 -13.92
C ALA A 116 5.53 -24.91 -15.01
N ASP A 117 4.34 -24.31 -15.04
CA ASP A 117 3.27 -24.69 -15.96
C ASP A 117 3.34 -23.90 -17.27
N SER A 118 3.53 -22.58 -17.17
CA SER A 118 3.56 -21.69 -18.35
C SER A 118 4.90 -21.64 -19.08
N GLY A 119 6.01 -21.94 -18.40
CA GLY A 119 7.36 -21.67 -18.90
C GLY A 119 7.67 -20.19 -19.10
N GLN A 120 6.86 -19.28 -18.54
CA GLN A 120 7.00 -17.83 -18.71
C GLN A 120 7.71 -17.17 -17.51
N PRO A 121 8.37 -16.01 -17.72
CA PRO A 121 8.88 -15.18 -16.63
C PRO A 121 7.80 -14.82 -15.62
N GLN A 122 8.12 -14.92 -14.33
CA GLN A 122 7.24 -14.58 -13.23
C GLN A 122 7.70 -13.25 -12.61
N ARG A 123 6.74 -12.38 -12.28
CA ARG A 123 6.99 -11.09 -11.63
C ARG A 123 6.27 -11.02 -10.29
N LEU A 124 6.87 -10.31 -9.35
CA LEU A 124 6.25 -10.01 -8.07
C LEU A 124 5.09 -9.01 -8.26
N VAL A 125 3.92 -9.41 -7.81
CA VAL A 125 2.75 -8.54 -7.68
C VAL A 125 2.64 -8.10 -6.23
N VAL A 126 2.91 -6.83 -5.98
CA VAL A 126 2.69 -6.19 -4.69
C VAL A 126 1.26 -5.68 -4.64
N VAL A 127 0.48 -6.20 -3.70
CA VAL A 127 -0.91 -5.79 -3.47
C VAL A 127 -0.94 -4.76 -2.35
N GLY A 128 -1.41 -3.56 -2.67
CA GLY A 128 -1.73 -2.54 -1.68
C GLY A 128 -3.04 -2.87 -1.01
N MET A 129 -3.03 -2.94 0.32
CA MET A 129 -4.20 -3.22 1.15
C MET A 129 -4.68 -1.92 1.83
N GLY A 130 -5.85 -1.98 2.47
CA GLY A 130 -6.35 -0.90 3.31
C GLY A 130 -6.37 0.46 2.61
N LYS A 131 -5.74 1.47 3.22
CA LYS A 131 -5.71 2.84 2.67
C LYS A 131 -4.91 2.94 1.38
N LEU A 132 -3.81 2.20 1.24
CA LEU A 132 -3.02 2.18 0.00
C LEU A 132 -3.83 1.58 -1.16
N GLY A 133 -4.51 0.48 -0.90
CA GLY A 133 -5.39 -0.17 -1.87
C GLY A 133 -6.57 0.73 -2.30
N GLY A 134 -7.17 1.44 -1.34
CA GLY A 134 -8.25 2.40 -1.56
C GLY A 134 -7.85 3.74 -2.18
N GLY A 135 -6.56 4.06 -2.27
CA GLY A 135 -6.08 5.37 -2.74
C GLY A 135 -6.19 6.49 -1.71
N GLU A 136 -6.23 6.14 -0.43
CA GLU A 136 -6.60 7.01 0.70
C GLU A 136 -5.48 7.12 1.75
N LEU A 137 -4.21 6.95 1.35
CA LEU A 137 -3.10 7.14 2.29
C LEU A 137 -3.03 8.58 2.77
N ASN A 138 -2.96 8.78 4.09
CA ASN A 138 -2.57 10.07 4.65
C ASN A 138 -1.07 10.09 5.00
N VAL A 139 -0.54 11.27 5.30
CA VAL A 139 0.91 11.51 5.52
C VAL A 139 1.57 10.65 6.62
N SER A 140 0.79 10.06 7.52
CA SER A 140 1.27 9.21 8.62
C SER A 140 0.91 7.73 8.46
N SER A 141 0.26 7.35 7.35
CA SER A 141 -0.20 5.98 7.12
C SER A 141 0.96 5.01 6.93
N ASP A 142 0.74 3.79 7.40
CA ASP A 142 1.56 2.64 7.06
C ASP A 142 1.16 2.15 5.67
N VAL A 143 2.06 1.45 4.99
CA VAL A 143 1.73 0.73 3.76
C VAL A 143 1.46 -0.73 4.11
N ASP A 144 0.18 -1.10 4.05
CA ASP A 144 -0.26 -2.48 4.23
C ASP A 144 -0.05 -3.24 2.91
N LEU A 145 0.83 -4.25 2.88
CA LEU A 145 1.22 -4.96 1.66
C LEU A 145 1.01 -6.48 1.77
N VAL A 146 0.64 -7.09 0.65
CA VAL A 146 0.69 -8.54 0.43
C VAL A 146 1.49 -8.82 -0.83
N PHE A 147 2.36 -9.83 -0.78
CA PHE A 147 3.20 -10.21 -1.90
C PHE A 147 2.71 -11.52 -2.50
N VAL A 148 2.42 -11.49 -3.80
CA VAL A 148 2.02 -12.67 -4.56
C VAL A 148 2.71 -12.72 -5.91
N TYR A 149 2.76 -13.90 -6.51
CA TYR A 149 3.29 -14.12 -7.86
C TYR A 149 2.41 -15.15 -8.58
N PRO A 150 2.37 -15.20 -9.92
CA PRO A 150 1.39 -16.04 -10.61
C PRO A 150 1.62 -17.54 -10.38
N GLU A 151 2.82 -18.04 -10.69
CA GLU A 151 3.10 -19.48 -10.69
C GLU A 151 4.36 -19.87 -9.90
N ASP A 152 4.28 -21.03 -9.24
CA ASP A 152 5.45 -21.71 -8.70
C ASP A 152 6.38 -22.18 -9.83
N GLY A 153 7.62 -22.51 -9.48
CA GLY A 153 8.65 -22.87 -10.45
C GLY A 153 10.05 -22.59 -9.92
N THR A 154 11.00 -22.39 -10.83
CA THR A 154 12.41 -22.19 -10.49
C THR A 154 13.07 -21.12 -11.35
N THR A 155 14.12 -20.52 -10.82
CA THR A 155 14.90 -19.52 -11.55
C THR A 155 15.88 -20.16 -12.54
N ALA A 156 16.04 -19.58 -13.72
CA ALA A 156 16.80 -20.16 -14.84
C ALA A 156 18.31 -19.82 -14.86
N GLY A 157 18.93 -19.56 -13.71
CA GLY A 157 20.33 -19.11 -13.61
C GLY A 157 21.27 -20.10 -12.94
N PRO A 158 22.54 -19.72 -12.73
CA PRO A 158 23.60 -20.63 -12.27
C PRO A 158 23.42 -21.11 -10.83
N LYS A 159 22.61 -20.40 -10.03
CA LYS A 159 22.25 -20.75 -8.65
C LYS A 159 20.72 -20.75 -8.55
N PRO A 160 20.03 -21.79 -9.05
CA PRO A 160 18.58 -21.79 -9.11
C PRO A 160 17.96 -21.73 -7.71
N LEU A 161 16.88 -20.97 -7.60
CA LEU A 161 16.01 -20.93 -6.42
C LEU A 161 14.61 -21.38 -6.82
N ALA A 162 13.84 -21.89 -5.86
CA ALA A 162 12.39 -21.94 -6.02
C ALA A 162 11.83 -20.51 -6.14
N ASN A 163 10.76 -20.32 -6.92
CA ASN A 163 10.15 -19.00 -7.12
C ASN A 163 9.75 -18.36 -5.77
N GLN A 164 9.14 -19.12 -4.85
CA GLN A 164 8.81 -18.61 -3.51
C GLN A 164 10.04 -18.05 -2.77
N GLU A 165 11.17 -18.75 -2.83
CA GLU A 165 12.39 -18.30 -2.16
C GLU A 165 12.97 -17.05 -2.83
N PHE A 166 12.93 -16.97 -4.17
CA PHE A 166 13.32 -15.76 -4.89
C PHE A 166 12.46 -14.56 -4.49
N PHE A 167 11.14 -14.72 -4.47
CA PHE A 167 10.20 -13.65 -4.16
C PHE A 167 10.18 -13.28 -2.67
N ASP A 168 10.45 -14.21 -1.76
CA ASP A 168 10.66 -13.90 -0.35
C ASP A 168 11.93 -13.05 -0.14
N ARG A 169 13.03 -13.38 -0.84
CA ARG A 169 14.26 -12.56 -0.81
C ARG A 169 14.02 -11.18 -1.41
N LEU A 170 13.29 -11.09 -2.53
CA LEU A 170 12.90 -9.83 -3.13
C LEU A 170 12.04 -9.00 -2.18
N GLY A 171 11.00 -9.60 -1.60
CA GLY A 171 10.08 -8.95 -0.67
C GLY A 171 10.79 -8.37 0.55
N ARG A 172 11.75 -9.08 1.14
CA ARG A 172 12.55 -8.55 2.26
C ARG A 172 13.37 -7.32 1.87
N ARG A 173 13.93 -7.29 0.66
CA ARG A 173 14.67 -6.12 0.15
C ARG A 173 13.75 -4.93 -0.12
N VAL A 174 12.57 -5.18 -0.68
CA VAL A 174 11.54 -4.14 -0.86
C VAL A 174 11.12 -3.55 0.48
N ILE A 175 10.86 -4.39 1.49
CA ILE A 175 10.52 -3.93 2.85
C ILE A 175 11.66 -3.08 3.42
N ALA A 176 12.90 -3.53 3.34
CA ALA A 176 14.06 -2.80 3.84
C ALA A 176 14.24 -1.43 3.15
N ALA A 177 14.13 -1.38 1.81
CA ALA A 177 14.23 -0.14 1.04
C ALA A 177 13.22 0.91 1.51
N LEU A 178 12.01 0.48 1.87
CA LEU A 178 10.93 1.35 2.34
C LEU A 178 11.06 1.70 3.84
N ALA A 179 11.32 0.71 4.69
CA ALA A 179 11.14 0.80 6.15
C ALA A 179 12.40 1.14 6.94
N ASP A 180 13.59 0.84 6.43
CA ASP A 180 14.82 1.04 7.19
C ASP A 180 15.01 2.52 7.54
N VAL A 181 15.52 2.78 8.74
CA VAL A 181 15.79 4.15 9.19
C VAL A 181 17.25 4.48 8.88
N THR A 182 17.46 5.51 8.06
CA THR A 182 18.78 6.08 7.76
C THR A 182 18.91 7.48 8.36
N ALA A 183 20.02 8.17 8.11
CA ALA A 183 20.19 9.58 8.47
C ALA A 183 19.07 10.47 7.88
N ASP A 184 18.53 10.11 6.73
CA ASP A 184 17.43 10.83 6.05
C ASP A 184 16.03 10.34 6.46
N GLY A 185 15.95 9.45 7.47
CA GLY A 185 14.71 8.82 7.94
C GLY A 185 14.36 7.54 7.17
N PHE A 186 13.07 7.28 7.02
CA PHE A 186 12.49 6.12 6.31
C PHE A 186 11.52 6.59 5.21
N VAL A 187 11.16 5.70 4.28
CA VAL A 187 10.20 6.00 3.21
C VAL A 187 8.77 5.70 3.66
N PHE A 188 8.47 4.48 4.08
CA PHE A 188 7.19 4.14 4.70
C PHE A 188 7.40 3.07 5.77
N ARG A 189 6.58 3.11 6.82
CA ARG A 189 6.42 1.94 7.69
C ARG A 189 5.60 0.91 6.91
N VAL A 190 6.07 -0.34 6.90
CA VAL A 190 5.44 -1.42 6.14
C VAL A 190 4.76 -2.39 7.10
N ASP A 191 3.53 -2.77 6.79
CA ASP A 191 2.77 -3.78 7.52
C ASP A 191 2.43 -4.96 6.60
N MET A 192 2.85 -6.16 6.98
CA MET A 192 2.66 -7.39 6.21
C MET A 192 1.63 -8.34 6.86
N ARG A 193 0.91 -7.91 7.90
CA ARG A 193 0.06 -8.79 8.72
C ARG A 193 -1.22 -9.25 8.03
N LEU A 194 -1.62 -8.60 6.95
CA LEU A 194 -2.82 -8.94 6.16
C LEU A 194 -2.57 -10.06 5.14
N ARG A 195 -1.34 -10.58 5.04
CA ARG A 195 -1.04 -11.72 4.16
C ARG A 195 -1.63 -13.03 4.71
N PRO A 196 -1.85 -14.04 3.87
CA PRO A 196 -2.27 -15.37 4.32
C PRO A 196 -1.42 -15.89 5.49
N TYR A 197 -2.09 -16.44 6.50
CA TYR A 197 -1.50 -16.93 7.76
C TYR A 197 -0.81 -15.85 8.63
N GLY A 198 -0.94 -14.57 8.30
CA GLY A 198 -0.37 -13.46 9.07
C GLY A 198 1.15 -13.60 9.25
N ASP A 199 1.65 -13.25 10.43
CA ASP A 199 3.10 -13.24 10.72
C ASP A 199 3.77 -14.60 10.65
N SER A 200 3.01 -15.69 10.80
CA SER A 200 3.52 -17.07 10.72
C SER A 200 3.56 -17.62 9.30
N GLY A 201 2.96 -16.93 8.34
CA GLY A 201 2.94 -17.32 6.93
C GLY A 201 4.21 -16.99 6.16
N PRO A 202 4.40 -17.62 4.98
CA PRO A 202 5.45 -17.22 4.04
C PRO A 202 5.28 -15.73 3.68
N LEU A 203 6.37 -15.09 3.26
CA LEU A 203 6.31 -13.67 2.92
C LEU A 203 5.58 -13.45 1.60
N SER A 204 5.74 -14.38 0.65
CA SER A 204 5.08 -14.41 -0.64
C SER A 204 4.41 -15.77 -0.93
N GLY A 205 3.41 -15.77 -1.81
CA GLY A 205 2.74 -17.00 -2.25
C GLY A 205 2.29 -16.93 -3.71
N SER A 206 2.17 -18.11 -4.35
CA SER A 206 1.61 -18.21 -5.69
C SER A 206 0.13 -17.87 -5.72
N PHE A 207 -0.42 -17.56 -6.90
CA PHE A 207 -1.87 -17.34 -7.04
C PHE A 207 -2.65 -18.59 -6.62
N ALA A 208 -2.19 -19.78 -7.00
CA ALA A 208 -2.79 -21.04 -6.56
C ALA A 208 -2.82 -21.18 -5.02
N ALA A 209 -1.71 -20.84 -4.35
CA ALA A 209 -1.65 -20.87 -2.88
C ALA A 209 -2.59 -19.84 -2.23
N LEU A 210 -2.68 -18.63 -2.81
CA LEU A 210 -3.62 -17.60 -2.36
C LEU A 210 -5.07 -18.07 -2.53
N GLU A 211 -5.44 -18.57 -3.70
CA GLU A 211 -6.79 -19.07 -3.99
C GLU A 211 -7.18 -20.17 -2.99
N GLN A 212 -6.31 -21.17 -2.82
CA GLN A 212 -6.52 -22.24 -1.87
C GLN A 212 -6.75 -21.70 -0.45
N TYR A 213 -5.96 -20.72 -0.02
CA TYR A 213 -6.13 -20.08 1.29
C TYR A 213 -7.48 -19.37 1.42
N LEU A 214 -7.83 -18.51 0.46
CA LEU A 214 -9.06 -17.73 0.49
C LEU A 214 -10.30 -18.62 0.49
N VAL A 215 -10.28 -19.73 -0.26
CA VAL A 215 -11.39 -20.69 -0.33
C VAL A 215 -11.50 -21.52 0.95
N THR A 216 -10.39 -22.03 1.48
CA THR A 216 -10.42 -23.04 2.56
C THR A 216 -10.35 -22.44 3.96
N GLN A 217 -9.67 -21.30 4.12
CA GLN A 217 -9.35 -20.71 5.44
C GLN A 217 -9.78 -19.25 5.57
N GLY A 218 -10.16 -18.61 4.46
CA GLY A 218 -10.47 -17.18 4.42
C GLY A 218 -11.64 -16.78 5.32
N ARG A 219 -11.33 -16.01 6.36
CA ARG A 219 -12.27 -15.58 7.41
C ARG A 219 -13.15 -14.42 6.95
N THR A 220 -14.28 -14.21 7.61
CA THR A 220 -15.23 -13.14 7.25
C THR A 220 -14.60 -11.75 7.33
N TRP A 221 -13.73 -11.50 8.33
CA TRP A 221 -13.01 -10.22 8.43
C TRP A 221 -11.95 -10.03 7.34
N GLU A 222 -11.40 -11.10 6.77
CA GLU A 222 -10.41 -10.98 5.69
C GLU A 222 -11.07 -10.46 4.41
N ARG A 223 -12.35 -10.75 4.18
CA ARG A 223 -13.11 -10.17 3.05
C ARG A 223 -13.16 -8.65 3.13
N TYR A 224 -13.27 -8.10 4.34
CA TYR A 224 -13.21 -6.67 4.58
C TYR A 224 -11.83 -6.10 4.19
N ALA A 225 -10.74 -6.78 4.58
CA ALA A 225 -9.40 -6.34 4.22
C ALA A 225 -9.15 -6.42 2.71
N TRP A 226 -9.53 -7.53 2.07
CA TRP A 226 -9.34 -7.79 0.65
C TRP A 226 -10.25 -6.95 -0.25
N LEU A 227 -11.32 -6.34 0.26
CA LEU A 227 -12.18 -5.43 -0.51
C LEU A 227 -11.39 -4.26 -1.11
N LYS A 228 -10.41 -3.73 -0.36
CA LYS A 228 -9.57 -2.64 -0.84
C LYS A 228 -8.33 -3.10 -1.60
N ALA A 229 -8.09 -4.41 -1.73
CA ALA A 229 -6.88 -4.93 -2.37
C ALA A 229 -6.71 -4.39 -3.79
N ARG A 230 -5.54 -3.82 -4.08
CA ARG A 230 -5.19 -3.28 -5.40
C ARG A 230 -3.79 -3.72 -5.82
N PRO A 231 -3.64 -4.44 -6.95
CA PRO A 231 -2.32 -4.77 -7.49
C PRO A 231 -1.57 -3.50 -7.93
N LEU A 232 -0.39 -3.26 -7.37
CA LEU A 232 0.43 -2.06 -7.61
C LEU A 232 1.55 -2.30 -8.61
N THR A 233 2.14 -3.49 -8.58
CA THR A 233 3.26 -3.91 -9.45
C THR A 233 2.93 -5.20 -10.20
N GLY A 234 3.85 -5.61 -11.06
CA GLY A 234 3.76 -6.88 -11.78
C GLY A 234 2.77 -6.86 -12.94
N GLU A 235 2.87 -7.92 -13.71
CA GLU A 235 2.01 -8.26 -14.84
C GLU A 235 0.90 -9.21 -14.34
N ARG A 236 -0.18 -9.42 -15.11
CA ARG A 236 -1.31 -10.30 -14.74
C ARG A 236 -2.12 -9.83 -13.51
N ARG A 237 -2.31 -8.52 -13.39
CA ARG A 237 -3.14 -7.91 -12.34
C ARG A 237 -4.60 -8.32 -12.44
N ASP A 238 -5.12 -8.42 -13.66
CA ASP A 238 -6.52 -8.75 -13.93
C ASP A 238 -6.86 -10.17 -13.43
N GLU A 239 -5.95 -11.13 -13.62
CA GLU A 239 -6.11 -12.50 -13.10
C GLU A 239 -6.17 -12.53 -11.58
N LEU A 240 -5.34 -11.74 -10.90
CA LEU A 240 -5.40 -11.63 -9.44
C LEU A 240 -6.72 -11.00 -8.98
N GLU A 241 -7.23 -10.00 -9.70
CA GLU A 241 -8.54 -9.40 -9.41
C GLU A 241 -9.68 -10.41 -9.61
N GLU A 242 -9.64 -11.21 -10.66
CA GLU A 242 -10.59 -12.30 -10.93
C GLU A 242 -10.55 -13.39 -9.85
N LEU A 243 -9.36 -13.71 -9.33
CA LEU A 243 -9.17 -14.66 -8.23
C LEU A 243 -9.76 -14.15 -6.91
N ILE A 244 -9.54 -12.86 -6.58
CA ILE A 244 -9.99 -12.27 -5.31
C ILE A 244 -11.50 -11.96 -5.33
N ALA A 245 -12.06 -11.59 -6.49
CA ALA A 245 -13.43 -11.09 -6.58
C ALA A 245 -14.50 -12.07 -6.03
N PRO A 246 -14.46 -13.40 -6.30
CA PRO A 246 -15.41 -14.36 -5.73
C PRO A 246 -15.33 -14.48 -4.20
N PHE A 247 -14.14 -14.30 -3.64
CA PHE A 247 -13.93 -14.33 -2.19
C PHE A 247 -14.58 -13.13 -1.49
N VAL A 248 -14.39 -11.93 -2.06
CA VAL A 248 -14.89 -10.67 -1.51
C VAL A 248 -16.40 -10.47 -1.79
N PHE A 249 -16.81 -10.59 -3.05
CA PHE A 249 -18.14 -10.20 -3.53
C PHE A 249 -19.04 -11.42 -3.80
N ARG A 250 -19.46 -12.08 -2.72
CA ARG A 250 -20.35 -13.26 -2.80
C ARG A 250 -21.72 -12.88 -3.39
N LYS A 251 -22.18 -13.62 -4.39
CA LYS A 251 -23.53 -13.44 -4.99
C LYS A 251 -24.68 -13.80 -4.02
N TYR A 252 -24.40 -14.73 -3.11
CA TYR A 252 -25.31 -15.19 -2.07
C TYR A 252 -24.61 -15.12 -0.72
N LEU A 253 -25.29 -14.53 0.26
CA LEU A 253 -24.82 -14.42 1.64
C LEU A 253 -25.63 -15.37 2.49
N ASP A 254 -24.93 -16.25 3.19
CA ASP A 254 -25.48 -17.13 4.20
C ASP A 254 -25.49 -16.44 5.57
N TYR A 255 -26.06 -17.14 6.56
CA TYR A 255 -26.13 -16.67 7.93
C TYR A 255 -24.73 -16.36 8.50
N ASP A 256 -23.73 -17.18 8.17
CA ASP A 256 -22.35 -17.06 8.66
C ASP A 256 -21.67 -15.77 8.14
N ALA A 257 -21.95 -15.37 6.90
CA ALA A 257 -21.47 -14.09 6.39
C ALA A 257 -22.01 -12.89 7.19
N TYR A 258 -23.31 -12.89 7.51
CA TYR A 258 -23.91 -11.82 8.32
C TYR A 258 -23.44 -11.86 9.77
N ALA A 259 -23.28 -13.06 10.35
CA ALA A 259 -22.74 -13.24 11.69
C ALA A 259 -21.32 -12.66 11.78
N GLY A 260 -20.44 -12.99 10.83
CA GLY A 260 -19.09 -12.45 10.83
C GLY A 260 -19.01 -10.93 10.65
N LEU A 261 -19.91 -10.32 9.87
CA LEU A 261 -20.01 -8.84 9.81
C LEU A 261 -20.41 -8.24 11.16
N ARG A 262 -21.36 -8.87 11.88
CA ARG A 262 -21.75 -8.43 13.22
C ARG A 262 -20.61 -8.56 14.22
N ASP A 263 -19.83 -9.63 14.13
CA ASP A 263 -18.68 -9.84 15.01
C ASP A 263 -17.60 -8.77 14.80
N VAL A 264 -17.28 -8.45 13.54
CA VAL A 264 -16.35 -7.36 13.21
C VAL A 264 -16.87 -6.03 13.73
N HIS A 265 -18.16 -5.73 13.55
CA HIS A 265 -18.77 -4.52 14.09
C HIS A 265 -18.67 -4.46 15.62
N HIS A 266 -18.95 -5.57 16.31
CA HIS A 266 -18.85 -5.67 17.76
C HIS A 266 -17.43 -5.39 18.23
N GLN A 267 -16.42 -6.01 17.62
CA GLN A 267 -15.01 -5.80 17.95
C GLN A 267 -14.59 -4.33 17.76
N ILE A 268 -15.04 -3.68 16.67
CA ILE A 268 -14.76 -2.27 16.41
C ILE A 268 -15.34 -1.39 17.53
N ARG A 269 -16.61 -1.63 17.91
CA ARG A 269 -17.30 -0.87 18.96
C ARG A 269 -16.71 -1.10 20.34
N GLU A 270 -16.41 -2.34 20.68
CA GLU A 270 -15.79 -2.69 21.97
C GLU A 270 -14.43 -2.02 22.13
N GLN A 271 -13.61 -2.04 21.08
CA GLN A 271 -12.35 -1.32 21.09
C GLN A 271 -12.57 0.19 21.23
N GLY A 272 -13.52 0.79 20.50
CA GLY A 272 -13.79 2.23 20.58
C GLY A 272 -14.32 2.71 21.93
N ARG A 273 -14.88 1.82 22.76
CA ARG A 273 -15.35 2.12 24.13
C ARG A 273 -14.22 2.19 25.16
N ARG A 274 -12.99 1.82 24.81
CA ARG A 274 -11.84 1.99 25.71
C ARG A 274 -11.63 3.48 26.00
N LYS A 275 -11.47 3.84 27.27
CA LYS A 275 -11.39 5.25 27.72
C LYS A 275 -10.36 6.08 26.95
N ASP A 276 -9.23 5.46 26.60
CA ASP A 276 -8.13 6.12 25.87
C ASP A 276 -8.50 6.51 24.42
N TYR A 277 -9.60 5.99 23.88
CA TYR A 277 -10.04 6.27 22.51
C TYR A 277 -11.24 7.22 22.41
N ALA A 278 -11.77 7.73 23.53
CA ALA A 278 -12.94 8.61 23.51
C ALA A 278 -12.75 9.87 22.65
N ARG A 279 -11.51 10.36 22.52
CA ARG A 279 -11.14 11.52 21.66
C ARG A 279 -10.29 11.12 20.44
N ASN A 280 -10.16 9.82 20.16
CA ASN A 280 -9.36 9.34 19.04
C ASN A 280 -10.18 9.40 17.74
N ILE A 281 -9.74 10.22 16.79
CA ILE A 281 -10.43 10.45 15.51
C ILE A 281 -10.61 9.15 14.70
N LYS A 282 -9.66 8.20 14.80
CA LYS A 282 -9.70 6.95 14.04
C LYS A 282 -10.52 5.86 14.75
N LEU A 283 -10.29 5.68 16.05
CA LEU A 283 -10.75 4.51 16.80
C LEU A 283 -11.93 4.77 17.74
N GLY A 284 -12.21 6.03 18.07
CA GLY A 284 -13.32 6.41 18.95
C GLY A 284 -14.69 6.19 18.29
N PRO A 285 -15.78 6.27 19.07
CA PRO A 285 -17.15 6.16 18.55
C PRO A 285 -17.42 7.21 17.47
N GLY A 286 -17.99 6.81 16.33
CA GLY A 286 -18.21 7.67 15.17
C GLY A 286 -16.92 8.03 14.41
N GLY A 287 -15.79 7.42 14.75
CA GLY A 287 -14.50 7.67 14.12
C GLY A 287 -14.37 7.07 12.72
N ILE A 288 -13.26 7.39 12.05
CA ILE A 288 -12.97 7.00 10.67
C ILE A 288 -13.17 5.49 10.45
N ARG A 289 -12.71 4.65 11.38
CA ARG A 289 -12.81 3.19 11.23
C ARG A 289 -14.25 2.68 11.23
N GLU A 290 -15.14 3.32 11.99
CA GLU A 290 -16.56 2.93 12.04
C GLU A 290 -17.27 3.34 10.74
N ILE A 291 -16.93 4.49 10.17
CA ILE A 291 -17.42 4.95 8.86
C ILE A 291 -16.95 4.00 7.75
N GLU A 292 -15.64 3.70 7.70
CA GLU A 292 -15.05 2.74 6.77
C GLU A 292 -15.75 1.38 6.89
N PHE A 293 -16.06 0.96 8.13
CA PHE A 293 -16.76 -0.30 8.38
C PHE A 293 -18.16 -0.32 7.78
N ILE A 294 -18.96 0.71 8.00
CA ILE A 294 -20.34 0.78 7.52
C ILE A 294 -20.38 0.73 5.98
N VAL A 295 -19.54 1.53 5.32
CA VAL A 295 -19.47 1.58 3.86
C VAL A 295 -19.10 0.21 3.30
N GLN A 296 -18.01 -0.39 3.78
CA GLN A 296 -17.55 -1.69 3.28
C GLN A 296 -18.51 -2.83 3.63
N ALA A 297 -19.19 -2.79 4.77
CA ALA A 297 -20.21 -3.77 5.10
C ALA A 297 -21.35 -3.75 4.07
N LEU A 298 -21.80 -2.56 3.63
CA LEU A 298 -22.79 -2.44 2.55
C LEU A 298 -22.25 -2.97 1.22
N GLN A 299 -20.99 -2.68 0.89
CA GLN A 299 -20.34 -3.21 -0.30
C GLN A 299 -20.21 -4.75 -0.28
N LEU A 300 -19.88 -5.35 0.86
CA LEU A 300 -19.83 -6.81 1.00
C LEU A 300 -21.23 -7.43 0.89
N VAL A 301 -22.26 -6.74 1.39
CA VAL A 301 -23.65 -7.22 1.32
C VAL A 301 -24.22 -7.14 -0.11
N ARG A 302 -23.88 -6.09 -0.86
CA ARG A 302 -24.53 -5.75 -2.14
C ARG A 302 -23.64 -5.93 -3.36
N GLY A 303 -22.32 -5.78 -3.22
CA GLY A 303 -21.36 -5.78 -4.32
C GLY A 303 -21.32 -7.09 -5.12
N GLY A 304 -21.78 -8.21 -4.56
CA GLY A 304 -21.97 -9.46 -5.31
C GLY A 304 -23.03 -9.37 -6.41
N ARG A 305 -24.03 -8.49 -6.26
CA ARG A 305 -25.14 -8.27 -7.21
C ARG A 305 -25.09 -6.91 -7.89
N GLU A 306 -24.41 -5.95 -7.28
CA GLU A 306 -24.34 -4.56 -7.73
C GLU A 306 -22.87 -4.19 -7.98
N PRO A 307 -22.32 -4.43 -9.19
CA PRO A 307 -20.92 -4.17 -9.50
C PRO A 307 -20.48 -2.71 -9.28
N ALA A 308 -21.41 -1.75 -9.38
CA ALA A 308 -21.17 -0.34 -9.09
C ALA A 308 -20.65 -0.09 -7.66
N LEU A 309 -20.93 -0.99 -6.72
CA LEU A 309 -20.46 -0.91 -5.33
C LEU A 309 -19.08 -1.53 -5.11
N ARG A 310 -18.40 -2.03 -6.14
CA ARG A 310 -17.05 -2.63 -6.03
C ARG A 310 -15.91 -1.60 -6.06
N LEU A 311 -16.20 -0.36 -5.65
CA LEU A 311 -15.23 0.72 -5.56
C LEU A 311 -14.30 0.52 -4.35
N ARG A 312 -13.01 0.80 -4.50
CA ARG A 312 -12.03 0.60 -3.41
C ARG A 312 -11.99 1.76 -2.41
N GLY A 313 -12.22 2.99 -2.88
CA GLY A 313 -12.21 4.20 -2.04
C GLY A 313 -13.50 4.32 -1.24
N THR A 314 -13.39 4.76 0.02
CA THR A 314 -14.52 4.93 0.95
C THR A 314 -15.49 6.01 0.48
N LEU A 315 -14.98 7.18 0.06
CA LEU A 315 -15.85 8.29 -0.37
C LEU A 315 -16.59 7.98 -1.69
N PRO A 316 -15.93 7.44 -2.74
CA PRO A 316 -16.65 6.99 -3.93
C PRO A 316 -17.69 5.91 -3.63
N ALA A 317 -17.36 4.94 -2.76
CA ALA A 317 -18.28 3.87 -2.37
C ALA A 317 -19.47 4.38 -1.53
N LEU A 318 -19.29 5.45 -0.75
CA LEU A 318 -20.37 6.09 0.00
C LEU A 318 -21.34 6.86 -0.90
N ALA A 319 -20.86 7.37 -2.04
CA ALA A 319 -21.65 8.14 -2.98
C ALA A 319 -22.46 7.28 -3.97
N ALA A 320 -22.05 6.01 -4.17
CA ALA A 320 -22.68 5.04 -5.05
C ALA A 320 -23.90 4.37 -4.40
#